data_AF-A0A821M249-F1
#
_entry.id   AF-A0A821M249-F1
#
_cell.length_a   1.000
_cell.length_b   1.000
_cell.length_c   1.000
_cell.angle_alpha   90.00
_cell.angle_beta   90.00
_cell.angle_gamma   90.00
#
_symmetry.space_group_name_H-M   'P 1'
#
loop_
_entity.id
_entity.type
_entity.pdbx_description
1 polymer ?
#
loop_
_entity_poly.entity_id
_entity_poly.type
_entity_poly.pdbx_seq_one_letter_code
_entity_poly.pdbx_strand_id
1 'polypeptide(L)'
;LSFTRNMMTLDIKVNQLLVFQMSKTKSIMSSVLNPFTFKPHRSIHNMLLLDSFVFTEQTFAITNGPSITLGHITIEAHLNIDQQLRNYFQRILKTLPSTVQIQLLFVPTKILLNQQQFQSLITSNNLDAQILKSILPLTFLDNEIIPSGLIFIGLGTHQSIGIGMHVCSHFIPTVERDTLDLQDAYAAKWNEELIACVGQIARCIY
;
A
#
# COMPACT_ATOMS: atom_id res chain seq x y z
N LEU A 1 0.69 -3.95 -10.08
CA LEU A 1 1.83 -3.17 -10.62
C LEU A 1 2.97 -3.19 -9.60
N SER A 2 3.77 -4.26 -9.64
CA SER A 2 5.06 -4.39 -8.96
C SER A 2 5.74 -5.55 -9.70
N PHE A 3 6.39 -5.23 -10.82
CA PHE A 3 7.00 -6.24 -11.67
C PHE A 3 8.31 -6.69 -11.02
N THR A 4 8.23 -7.77 -10.26
CA THR A 4 9.34 -8.49 -9.62
C THR A 4 10.15 -7.71 -8.57
N ARG A 5 10.69 -8.42 -7.58
CA ARG A 5 11.46 -7.83 -6.48
C ARG A 5 12.70 -7.06 -6.96
N ASN A 6 13.28 -7.47 -8.09
CA ASN A 6 14.62 -7.09 -8.54
C ASN A 6 14.66 -6.19 -9.77
N MET A 7 13.55 -6.01 -10.49
CA MET A 7 13.51 -5.11 -11.64
C MET A 7 13.61 -3.67 -11.15
N MET A 8 14.63 -2.95 -11.61
CA MET A 8 14.91 -1.56 -11.23
C MET A 8 14.45 -0.57 -12.30
N THR A 9 14.48 -0.98 -13.57
CA THR A 9 14.02 -0.16 -14.69
C THR A 9 13.26 -1.02 -15.70
N LEU A 10 12.28 -0.42 -16.36
CA LEU A 10 11.57 -0.98 -17.50
C LEU A 10 11.38 0.13 -18.53
N ASP A 11 11.96 -0.08 -19.71
CA ASP A 11 11.85 0.84 -20.84
C ASP A 11 11.02 0.17 -21.93
N ILE A 12 9.94 0.84 -22.36
CA ILE A 12 9.14 0.42 -23.51
C ILE A 12 9.45 1.34 -24.67
N LYS A 13 9.94 0.76 -25.77
CA LYS A 13 10.32 1.47 -26.99
C LYS A 13 9.44 1.07 -28.16
N VAL A 14 9.00 2.04 -28.95
CA VAL A 14 8.30 1.84 -30.23
C VAL A 14 9.15 2.46 -31.32
N ASN A 15 9.50 1.70 -32.36
CA ASN A 15 10.38 2.15 -33.44
C ASN A 15 11.70 2.75 -32.91
N GLN A 16 12.30 2.10 -31.90
CA GLN A 16 13.53 2.54 -31.20
C GLN A 16 13.42 3.84 -30.39
N LEU A 17 12.26 4.50 -30.41
CA LEU A 17 11.97 5.66 -29.56
C LEU A 17 11.42 5.19 -28.21
N LEU A 18 11.96 5.73 -27.10
CA LEU A 18 11.40 5.51 -25.77
C LEU A 18 10.01 6.15 -25.71
N VAL A 19 9.02 5.39 -25.24
CA VAL A 19 7.63 5.84 -25.11
C VAL A 19 7.20 5.85 -23.64
N PHE A 20 7.66 4.86 -22.88
CA PHE A 20 7.35 4.73 -21.47
C PHE A 20 8.56 4.22 -20.71
N GLN A 21 8.77 4.78 -19.52
CA GLN A 21 9.79 4.37 -18.61
C GLN A 21 9.20 4.20 -17.21
N MET A 22 9.59 3.12 -16.56
CA MET A 22 9.40 2.92 -15.14
C MET A 22 10.76 2.77 -14.48
N SER A 23 11.00 3.49 -13.40
CA SER A 23 12.18 3.33 -12.56
C SER A 23 11.78 3.10 -11.11
N LYS A 24 12.55 2.28 -10.42
CA LYS A 24 12.34 1.91 -9.03
C LYS A 24 13.62 2.19 -8.26
N THR A 25 13.51 2.96 -7.19
CA THR A 25 14.59 3.11 -6.19
C THR A 25 14.20 2.31 -4.95
N LYS A 26 15.08 1.42 -4.51
CA LYS A 26 14.86 0.59 -3.34
C LYS A 26 15.68 1.13 -2.19
N SER A 27 15.03 1.53 -1.11
CA SER A 27 15.69 1.77 0.16
C SER A 27 15.30 0.66 1.12
N ILE A 28 16.31 -0.07 1.60
CA ILE A 28 16.10 -0.98 2.72
C ILE A 28 16.03 -0.08 3.94
N MET A 29 14.88 -0.05 4.61
CA MET A 29 14.73 0.72 5.84
C MET A 29 15.40 -0.02 7.00
N SER A 30 16.72 -0.19 6.93
CA SER A 30 17.54 -0.69 8.04
C SER A 30 18.00 0.49 8.88
N SER A 31 17.31 0.68 10.01
CA SER A 31 17.68 1.34 11.28
C SER A 31 18.52 2.63 11.37
N VAL A 32 19.18 3.13 10.33
CA VAL A 32 20.33 4.03 10.58
C VAL A 32 20.06 5.51 10.33
N LEU A 33 19.05 5.96 9.57
CA LEU A 33 18.90 7.41 9.31
C LEU A 33 17.47 7.97 9.18
N ASN A 34 16.42 7.24 9.58
CA ASN A 34 15.04 7.74 9.50
C ASN A 34 14.30 7.56 10.85
N PRO A 35 13.41 8.49 11.25
CA PRO A 35 12.50 8.30 12.39
C PRO A 35 11.57 7.07 12.23
N PHE A 36 11.56 6.47 11.05
CA PHE A 36 10.79 5.31 10.63
C PHE A 36 11.53 3.98 10.85
N THR A 37 11.91 3.67 12.08
CA THR A 37 12.41 2.32 12.38
C THR A 37 11.22 1.37 12.55
N PHE A 38 10.89 0.63 11.49
CA PHE A 38 9.89 -0.43 11.59
C PHE A 38 10.46 -1.56 12.44
N LYS A 39 10.05 -1.62 13.71
CA LYS A 39 10.40 -2.72 14.60
C LYS A 39 9.50 -3.91 14.29
N PRO A 40 10.01 -5.15 14.35
CA PRO A 40 9.18 -6.33 14.22
C PRO A 40 7.98 -6.23 15.15
N HIS A 41 6.78 -6.36 14.60
CA HIS A 41 5.54 -6.16 15.31
C HIS A 41 4.55 -7.28 15.00
N ARG A 42 3.68 -7.59 15.97
CA ARG A 42 2.65 -8.62 15.80
C ARG A 42 1.30 -7.99 15.50
N SER A 43 0.52 -8.68 14.69
CA SER A 43 -0.88 -8.34 14.48
C SER A 43 -1.69 -8.50 15.78
N ILE A 44 -2.94 -8.03 15.81
CA ILE A 44 -3.71 -7.85 17.06
C ILE A 44 -3.86 -9.15 17.84
N HIS A 45 -4.19 -10.26 17.18
CA HIS A 45 -4.29 -11.57 17.80
C HIS A 45 -3.03 -12.43 17.54
N ASN A 46 -1.89 -11.79 17.27
CA ASN A 46 -0.58 -12.42 17.08
C ASN A 46 -0.49 -13.44 15.92
N MET A 47 -1.41 -13.31 14.95
CA MET A 47 -1.50 -14.20 13.79
C MET A 47 -0.45 -13.93 12.72
N LEU A 48 0.01 -12.69 12.62
CA LEU A 48 1.03 -12.26 11.67
C LEU A 48 2.17 -11.58 12.42
N LEU A 49 3.40 -11.99 12.11
CA LEU A 49 4.61 -11.31 12.51
C LEU A 49 5.13 -10.48 11.33
N LEU A 50 5.08 -9.16 11.45
CA LEU A 50 5.59 -8.21 10.47
C LEU A 50 7.09 -8.00 10.75
N ASP A 51 7.98 -8.66 10.02
CA ASP A 51 9.42 -8.62 10.27
C ASP A 51 10.28 -8.33 9.01
N SER A 52 9.67 -8.37 7.83
CA SER A 52 10.29 -7.97 6.57
C SER A 52 9.64 -6.68 6.07
N PHE A 53 10.42 -5.61 5.91
CA PHE A 53 9.92 -4.32 5.43
C PHE A 53 10.81 -3.80 4.30
N VAL A 54 10.21 -3.59 3.13
CA VAL A 54 10.89 -3.03 1.95
C VAL A 54 10.10 -1.84 1.44
N PHE A 55 10.72 -0.65 1.48
CA PHE A 55 10.19 0.55 0.85
C PHE A 55 10.85 0.75 -0.52
N THR A 56 10.03 1.10 -1.50
CA THR A 56 10.46 1.41 -2.86
C THR A 56 9.69 2.61 -3.34
N GLU A 57 10.37 3.58 -3.94
CA GLU A 57 9.70 4.61 -4.74
C GLU A 57 9.68 4.13 -6.19
N GLN A 58 8.52 4.28 -6.83
CA GLN A 58 8.28 3.87 -8.21
C GLN A 58 7.85 5.08 -9.01
N THR A 59 8.66 5.46 -9.98
CA THR A 59 8.36 6.54 -10.92
C THR A 59 7.93 5.94 -12.24
N PHE A 60 6.78 6.39 -12.74
CA PHE A 60 6.23 6.06 -14.05
C PHE A 60 6.23 7.32 -14.89
N ALA A 61 6.89 7.30 -16.05
CA ALA A 61 7.05 8.45 -16.92
C ALA A 61 6.74 8.10 -18.37
N ILE A 62 6.03 9.00 -19.05
CA ILE A 62 5.84 8.96 -20.50
C ILE A 62 6.80 9.95 -21.12
N THR A 63 7.48 9.58 -22.21
CA THR A 63 8.44 10.47 -22.89
C THR A 63 7.73 11.71 -23.41
N ASN A 64 8.24 12.90 -23.06
CA ASN A 64 7.61 14.21 -23.33
C ASN A 64 6.18 14.36 -22.75
N GLY A 65 5.83 13.52 -21.79
CA GLY A 65 4.51 13.47 -21.15
C GLY A 65 4.61 13.57 -19.62
N PRO A 66 3.51 13.27 -18.92
CA PRO A 66 3.45 13.33 -17.46
C PRO A 66 4.31 12.25 -16.81
N SER A 67 4.67 12.49 -15.55
CA SER A 67 5.37 11.53 -14.71
C SER A 67 4.78 11.51 -13.31
N ILE A 68 4.68 10.33 -12.71
CA ILE A 68 4.12 10.14 -11.39
C ILE A 68 5.04 9.27 -10.54
N THR A 69 5.29 9.68 -9.31
CA THR A 69 6.06 8.90 -8.33
C THR A 69 5.14 8.43 -7.21
N LEU A 70 5.18 7.12 -6.95
CA LEU A 70 4.39 6.46 -5.92
C LEU A 70 5.31 5.78 -4.90
N GLY A 71 4.92 5.87 -3.63
CA GLY A 71 5.50 5.08 -2.56
C GLY A 71 4.90 3.67 -2.59
N HIS A 72 5.75 2.66 -2.50
CA HIS A 72 5.34 1.27 -2.46
C HIS A 72 6.06 0.54 -1.32
N ILE A 73 5.27 -0.01 -0.40
CA ILE A 73 5.76 -0.85 0.69
C ILE A 73 5.40 -2.28 0.40
N THR A 74 6.37 -3.17 0.58
CA THR A 74 6.15 -4.60 0.60
C THR A 74 6.60 -5.14 1.94
N ILE A 75 5.68 -5.83 2.60
CA ILE A 75 5.94 -6.57 3.82
C ILE A 75 5.67 -8.03 3.58
N GLU A 76 6.59 -8.85 4.05
CA GLU A 76 6.40 -10.29 4.13
C GLU A 76 6.18 -10.63 5.61
N ALA A 77 4.97 -11.07 5.94
CA ALA A 77 4.56 -11.34 7.29
C ALA A 77 4.57 -12.85 7.53
N HIS A 78 5.23 -13.30 8.60
CA HIS A 78 5.24 -14.72 8.96
C HIS A 78 3.94 -15.13 9.64
N LEU A 79 3.36 -16.24 9.19
CA LEU A 79 2.11 -16.76 9.70
C LEU A 79 2.31 -17.55 11.01
N ASN A 80 1.53 -17.19 12.01
CA ASN A 80 1.46 -17.86 13.31
C ASN A 80 0.01 -18.10 13.71
N ILE A 81 -0.60 -19.14 13.15
CA ILE A 81 -2.03 -19.44 13.35
C ILE A 81 -2.23 -20.77 14.07
N ASP A 82 -3.32 -20.85 14.84
CA ASP A 82 -3.74 -22.07 15.53
C ASP A 82 -4.22 -23.16 14.55
N GLN A 83 -4.41 -24.38 15.07
CA GLN A 83 -4.81 -25.54 14.25
C GLN A 83 -6.24 -25.40 13.69
N GLN A 84 -7.15 -24.73 14.39
CA GLN A 84 -8.53 -24.59 13.96
C GLN A 84 -8.62 -23.70 12.71
N LEU A 85 -7.98 -22.54 12.78
CA LEU A 85 -7.88 -21.58 11.69
C LEU A 85 -7.09 -22.18 10.51
N ARG A 86 -6.03 -22.93 10.79
CA ARG A 86 -5.28 -23.68 9.76
C ARG A 86 -6.15 -24.68 9.01
N ASN A 87 -6.96 -25.46 9.72
CA ASN A 87 -7.86 -26.43 9.10
C ASN A 87 -8.93 -25.73 8.24
N TYR A 88 -9.47 -24.60 8.72
CA TYR A 88 -10.37 -23.78 7.94
C TYR A 88 -9.71 -23.29 6.64
N PHE A 89 -8.51 -22.71 6.75
CA PHE A 89 -7.78 -22.23 5.59
C PHE A 89 -7.40 -23.33 4.61
N GLN A 90 -7.02 -24.52 5.07
CA GLN A 90 -6.72 -25.64 4.16
C GLN A 90 -7.94 -26.10 3.34
N ARG A 91 -9.17 -25.85 3.81
CA ARG A 91 -10.39 -26.16 3.06
C ARG A 91 -10.64 -25.16 1.94
N ILE A 92 -10.26 -23.90 2.14
CA ILE A 92 -10.50 -22.80 1.19
C ILE A 92 -9.30 -22.61 0.26
N LEU A 93 -8.10 -22.64 0.82
CA LEU A 93 -6.82 -22.52 0.16
C LEU A 93 -6.20 -23.91 0.07
N LYS A 94 -6.01 -24.41 -1.15
CA LYS A 94 -5.38 -25.73 -1.40
C LYS A 94 -4.05 -25.92 -0.67
N THR A 95 -3.30 -24.84 -0.48
CA THR A 95 -2.07 -24.79 0.31
C THR A 95 -2.00 -23.48 1.06
N LEU A 96 -1.77 -23.53 2.38
CA LEU A 96 -1.53 -22.35 3.18
C LEU A 96 -0.04 -21.96 3.06
N PRO A 97 0.30 -20.74 2.63
CA PRO A 97 1.69 -20.30 2.60
C PRO A 97 2.24 -20.12 4.03
N SER A 98 3.55 -20.15 4.19
CA SER A 98 4.21 -19.83 5.48
C SER A 98 4.31 -18.33 5.75
N THR A 99 4.20 -17.53 4.70
CA THR A 99 4.26 -16.07 4.73
C THR A 99 3.10 -15.47 3.96
N VAL A 100 2.66 -14.28 4.38
CA VAL A 100 1.64 -13.48 3.70
C VAL A 100 2.27 -12.17 3.28
N GLN A 101 2.09 -11.83 2.01
CA GLN A 101 2.57 -10.57 1.49
C GLN A 101 1.51 -9.49 1.66
N ILE A 102 1.89 -8.37 2.27
CA ILE A 102 1.09 -7.15 2.37
C ILE A 102 1.80 -6.08 1.54
N GLN A 103 1.11 -5.52 0.55
CA GLN A 103 1.61 -4.46 -0.31
C GLN A 103 0.74 -3.22 -0.17
N LEU A 104 1.39 -2.07 0.00
CA LEU A 104 0.74 -0.76 0.04
C LEU A 104 1.29 0.11 -1.08
N LEU A 105 0.40 0.74 -1.83
CA LEU A 105 0.74 1.75 -2.85
C LEU A 105 0.06 3.07 -2.47
N PHE A 106 0.84 4.14 -2.37
CA PHE A 106 0.38 5.44 -1.87
C PHE A 106 1.15 6.58 -2.50
N VAL A 107 0.65 7.81 -2.39
CA VAL A 107 1.45 9.00 -2.72
C VAL A 107 2.41 9.24 -1.56
N PRO A 108 3.72 9.44 -1.80
CA PRO A 108 4.63 9.90 -0.76
C PRO A 108 4.13 11.25 -0.20
N THR A 109 3.37 11.24 0.90
CA THR A 109 2.84 12.45 1.53
C THR A 109 3.92 13.14 2.34
N LYS A 110 3.98 14.49 2.25
CA LYS A 110 4.72 15.52 3.04
C LYS A 110 6.19 15.30 3.43
N ILE A 111 6.64 14.08 3.62
CA ILE A 111 8.02 13.70 3.95
C ILE A 111 8.94 13.82 2.73
N LEU A 112 8.40 13.86 1.50
CA LEU A 112 9.18 13.89 0.26
C LEU A 112 8.78 14.97 -0.75
N LEU A 113 7.64 15.65 -0.57
CA LEU A 113 7.22 16.74 -1.45
C LEU A 113 7.48 18.08 -0.76
N ASN A 114 8.33 18.90 -1.38
CA ASN A 114 8.59 20.27 -0.93
C ASN A 114 7.26 21.06 -1.00
N GLN A 115 7.05 22.07 -0.15
CA GLN A 115 5.80 22.87 -0.14
C GLN A 115 5.39 23.38 -1.53
N GLN A 116 6.36 23.73 -2.37
CA GLN A 116 6.13 24.16 -3.76
C GLN A 116 5.55 23.06 -4.67
N GLN A 117 6.03 21.82 -4.55
CA GLN A 117 5.54 20.68 -5.33
C GLN A 117 4.12 20.26 -4.88
N PHE A 118 3.85 20.38 -3.59
CA PHE A 118 2.51 20.15 -3.05
C PHE A 118 1.51 21.19 -3.58
N GLN A 119 1.88 22.47 -3.58
CA GLN A 119 1.04 23.55 -4.12
C GLN A 119 0.73 23.36 -5.62
N SER A 120 1.71 22.89 -6.41
CA SER A 120 1.48 22.61 -7.83
C SER A 120 0.55 21.42 -8.07
N LEU A 121 0.49 20.45 -7.16
CA LEU A 121 -0.41 19.29 -7.29
C LEU A 121 -1.87 19.63 -6.98
N ILE A 122 -2.14 20.63 -6.13
CA ILE A 122 -3.51 20.96 -5.71
C ILE A 122 -4.19 21.97 -6.64
N THR A 123 -3.44 22.61 -7.55
CA THR A 123 -4.04 23.53 -8.53
C THR A 123 -4.81 22.78 -9.62
N SER A 124 -6.04 23.23 -9.89
CA SER A 124 -7.13 22.48 -10.53
C SER A 124 -6.96 22.10 -12.01
N ASN A 125 -5.80 22.36 -12.63
CA ASN A 125 -5.49 22.00 -14.02
C ASN A 125 -4.18 21.22 -14.17
N ASN A 126 -3.66 20.62 -13.10
CA ASN A 126 -2.46 19.79 -13.18
C ASN A 126 -2.81 18.38 -13.69
N LEU A 127 -2.25 17.99 -14.84
CA LEU A 127 -2.38 16.64 -15.42
C LEU A 127 -1.92 15.56 -14.43
N ASP A 128 -0.89 15.84 -13.62
CA ASP A 128 -0.38 14.92 -12.60
C ASP A 128 -1.43 14.66 -11.50
N ALA A 129 -2.19 15.69 -11.12
CA ALA A 129 -3.27 15.57 -10.14
C ALA A 129 -4.45 14.73 -10.68
N GLN A 130 -4.77 14.88 -11.97
CA GLN A 130 -5.78 14.06 -12.64
C GLN A 130 -5.36 12.58 -12.72
N ILE A 131 -4.09 12.33 -13.03
CA ILE A 131 -3.52 10.97 -13.04
C ILE A 131 -3.54 10.39 -11.62
N LEU A 132 -3.10 11.14 -10.61
CA LEU A 132 -3.14 10.72 -9.21
C LEU A 132 -4.55 10.38 -8.75
N LYS A 133 -5.55 11.19 -9.09
CA LYS A 133 -6.97 10.94 -8.78
C LYS A 133 -7.50 9.66 -9.44
N SER A 134 -7.01 9.33 -10.64
CA SER A 134 -7.41 8.10 -11.33
C SER A 134 -6.76 6.84 -10.74
N ILE A 135 -5.57 7.00 -10.13
CA ILE A 135 -4.78 5.87 -9.62
C ILE A 135 -5.02 5.66 -8.14
N LEU A 136 -5.28 6.69 -7.33
CA LEU A 136 -5.43 6.58 -5.88
C LEU A 136 -6.74 7.18 -5.40
N PRO A 137 -7.31 6.66 -4.30
CA PRO A 137 -8.55 7.19 -3.74
C PRO A 137 -8.25 8.49 -2.99
N LEU A 138 -8.12 9.59 -3.73
CA LEU A 138 -7.83 10.93 -3.21
C LEU A 138 -8.87 11.94 -3.72
N THR A 139 -9.33 12.78 -2.80
CA THR A 139 -10.11 13.98 -3.07
C THR A 139 -9.20 15.19 -2.88
N PHE A 140 -9.24 16.10 -3.85
CA PHE A 140 -8.53 17.38 -3.78
C PHE A 140 -9.56 18.46 -3.44
N LEU A 141 -9.42 19.09 -2.27
CA LEU A 141 -10.31 20.15 -1.75
C LEU A 141 -9.43 21.34 -1.39
N ASP A 142 -9.66 22.50 -2.02
CA ASP A 142 -9.00 23.80 -1.79
C ASP A 142 -7.80 23.79 -0.82
N ASN A 143 -6.59 23.58 -1.36
CA ASN A 143 -5.29 23.49 -0.66
C ASN A 143 -5.01 22.23 0.18
N GLU A 144 -5.90 21.23 0.15
CA GLU A 144 -5.73 19.95 0.84
C GLU A 144 -5.98 18.74 -0.07
N ILE A 145 -5.25 17.65 0.23
CA ILE A 145 -5.46 16.33 -0.37
C ILE A 145 -6.00 15.43 0.75
N ILE A 146 -7.23 14.97 0.59
CA ILE A 146 -7.94 14.14 1.57
C ILE A 146 -8.09 12.73 1.01
N PRO A 147 -7.78 11.67 1.75
CA PRO A 147 -8.12 10.30 1.37
C PRO A 147 -9.62 10.15 1.10
N SER A 148 -9.99 9.50 0.00
CA SER A 148 -11.38 9.28 -0.44
C SER A 148 -11.75 7.78 -0.53
N GLY A 149 -10.99 6.93 0.15
CA GLY A 149 -11.16 5.48 0.12
C GLY A 149 -12.33 4.98 0.97
N LEU A 150 -12.80 3.76 0.70
CA LEU A 150 -14.02 3.18 1.29
C LEU A 150 -13.82 2.48 2.66
N ILE A 151 -12.70 2.66 3.37
CA ILE A 151 -12.53 2.06 4.71
C ILE A 151 -12.25 3.11 5.78
N PHE A 152 -13.28 3.41 6.55
CA PHE A 152 -13.28 4.27 7.73
C PHE A 152 -14.20 3.66 8.81
N ILE A 153 -13.65 3.27 9.96
CA ILE A 153 -14.41 2.69 11.09
C ILE A 153 -14.23 3.56 12.34
N GLY A 154 -15.00 4.65 12.43
CA GLY A 154 -15.09 5.54 13.61
C GLY A 154 -14.69 7.00 13.33
N LEU A 155 -15.20 7.96 14.12
CA LEU A 155 -14.91 9.39 13.98
C LEU A 155 -13.40 9.69 14.09
N GLY A 156 -12.90 10.55 13.21
CA GLY A 156 -11.51 10.99 13.25
C GLY A 156 -11.23 11.79 14.53
N THR A 157 -10.26 11.35 15.32
CA THR A 157 -9.75 12.08 16.48
C THR A 157 -8.41 12.74 16.12
N HIS A 158 -7.90 13.65 16.96
CA HIS A 158 -6.52 14.16 16.83
C HIS A 158 -5.44 13.06 16.81
N GLN A 159 -5.78 11.82 17.18
CA GLN A 159 -4.89 10.67 17.18
C GLN A 159 -5.10 9.73 15.99
N SER A 160 -6.18 9.89 15.21
CA SER A 160 -6.42 9.10 14.01
C SER A 160 -5.65 9.69 12.84
N ILE A 161 -4.82 8.86 12.21
CA ILE A 161 -4.09 9.18 11.00
C ILE A 161 -4.81 8.55 9.82
N GLY A 162 -4.98 9.30 8.73
CA GLY A 162 -5.56 8.81 7.48
C GLY A 162 -4.57 8.92 6.33
N ILE A 163 -4.53 7.92 5.46
CA ILE A 163 -3.70 7.91 4.24
C ILE A 163 -4.52 7.28 3.11
N GLY A 164 -4.45 7.87 1.92
CA GLY A 164 -5.04 7.32 0.71
C GLY A 164 -4.08 6.31 0.11
N MET A 165 -4.46 5.03 0.11
CA MET A 165 -3.61 3.95 -0.39
C MET A 165 -4.44 2.86 -1.08
N HIS A 166 -3.78 2.13 -1.98
CA HIS A 166 -4.21 0.81 -2.38
C HIS A 166 -3.52 -0.25 -1.55
N VAL A 167 -4.30 -1.23 -1.12
CA VAL A 167 -3.81 -2.37 -0.34
C VAL A 167 -3.97 -3.62 -1.20
N CYS A 168 -2.90 -4.40 -1.32
CA CYS A 168 -2.94 -5.73 -1.91
C CYS A 168 -2.44 -6.74 -0.88
N SER A 169 -3.30 -7.68 -0.50
CA SER A 169 -3.01 -8.78 0.41
C SER A 169 -4.00 -9.93 0.16
N HIS A 170 -3.86 -11.02 0.90
CA HIS A 170 -4.66 -12.23 0.79
C HIS A 170 -6.01 -12.09 1.51
N PHE A 171 -6.76 -11.03 1.25
CA PHE A 171 -8.09 -10.85 1.81
C PHE A 171 -9.06 -11.93 1.33
N ILE A 172 -9.99 -12.33 2.21
CA ILE A 172 -11.08 -13.24 1.86
C ILE A 172 -12.30 -12.40 1.48
N PRO A 173 -12.73 -12.41 0.21
CA PRO A 173 -13.93 -11.70 -0.18
C PRO A 173 -15.20 -12.50 0.13
N THR A 174 -16.36 -11.84 0.08
CA THR A 174 -17.66 -12.53 0.11
C THR A 174 -17.89 -13.39 -1.14
N VAL A 175 -19.00 -14.14 -1.16
CA VAL A 175 -19.40 -14.97 -2.31
C VAL A 175 -19.58 -14.14 -3.58
N GLU A 176 -20.12 -12.93 -3.45
CA GLU A 176 -20.32 -11.96 -4.54
C GLU A 176 -18.99 -11.40 -5.07
N ARG A 177 -17.91 -11.51 -4.28
CA ARG A 177 -16.54 -11.07 -4.58
C ARG A 177 -16.33 -9.56 -4.72
N ASP A 178 -17.27 -8.77 -4.20
CA ASP A 178 -17.21 -7.31 -4.26
C ASP A 178 -16.69 -6.68 -2.96
N THR A 179 -16.83 -7.37 -1.83
CA THR A 179 -16.48 -6.84 -0.50
C THR A 179 -15.70 -7.87 0.33
N LEU A 180 -15.10 -7.40 1.42
CA LEU A 180 -14.43 -8.26 2.41
C LEU A 180 -15.47 -9.04 3.22
N ASP A 181 -15.25 -10.33 3.41
CA ASP A 181 -16.09 -11.13 4.29
C ASP A 181 -15.75 -10.85 5.76
N LEU A 182 -16.61 -10.08 6.42
CA LEU A 182 -16.56 -9.81 7.85
C LEU A 182 -17.72 -10.50 8.61
N GLN A 183 -18.44 -11.42 7.95
CA GLN A 183 -19.58 -12.12 8.53
C GLN A 183 -19.21 -13.55 8.96
N ASP A 184 -18.47 -14.30 8.14
CA ASP A 184 -17.96 -15.61 8.55
C ASP A 184 -16.88 -15.46 9.62
N ALA A 185 -17.01 -16.16 10.75
CA ALA A 185 -16.15 -15.95 11.92
C ALA A 185 -14.65 -16.14 11.64
N TYR A 186 -14.29 -17.07 10.76
CA TYR A 186 -12.89 -17.32 10.41
C TYR A 186 -12.38 -16.33 9.37
N ALA A 187 -13.19 -16.02 8.34
CA ALA A 187 -12.85 -15.01 7.34
C ALA A 187 -12.74 -13.61 7.95
N ALA A 188 -13.68 -13.24 8.81
CA ALA A 188 -13.70 -11.97 9.54
C ALA A 188 -12.44 -11.82 10.38
N LYS A 189 -12.11 -12.82 11.22
CA LYS A 189 -10.90 -12.80 12.04
C LYS A 189 -9.64 -12.60 11.20
N TRP A 190 -9.54 -13.23 10.03
CA TRP A 190 -8.41 -13.07 9.13
C TRP A 190 -8.34 -11.69 8.47
N ASN A 191 -9.47 -11.21 7.95
CA ASN A 191 -9.54 -9.91 7.30
C ASN A 191 -9.26 -8.77 8.29
N GLU A 192 -9.77 -8.87 9.52
CA GLU A 192 -9.47 -7.94 10.61
C GLU A 192 -7.98 -7.89 10.93
N GLU A 193 -7.29 -9.03 10.94
CA GLU A 193 -5.84 -9.09 11.16
C GLU A 193 -5.06 -8.37 10.05
N LEU A 194 -5.43 -8.60 8.80
CA LEU A 194 -4.82 -7.92 7.67
C LEU A 194 -5.08 -6.41 7.70
N ILE A 195 -6.31 -5.99 8.00
CA ILE A 195 -6.68 -4.57 8.14
C ILE A 195 -5.89 -3.92 9.29
N ALA A 196 -5.74 -4.62 10.42
CA ALA A 196 -4.97 -4.13 11.55
C ALA A 196 -3.48 -3.95 11.21
N CYS A 197 -2.88 -4.92 10.52
CA CYS A 197 -1.51 -4.79 10.02
C CYS A 197 -1.38 -3.58 9.08
N VAL A 198 -2.30 -3.42 8.14
CA VAL A 198 -2.33 -2.26 7.22
C VAL A 198 -2.38 -0.94 7.99
N GLY A 199 -3.24 -0.84 9.01
CA GLY A 199 -3.33 0.33 9.87
C GLY A 199 -2.04 0.61 10.64
N GLN A 200 -1.38 -0.42 11.17
CA GLN A 200 -0.08 -0.28 11.83
C GLN A 200 0.99 0.25 10.87
N ILE A 201 1.06 -0.31 9.66
CA ILE A 201 2.01 0.10 8.63
C ILE A 201 1.74 1.54 8.18
N ALA A 202 0.47 1.91 8.01
CA ALA A 202 0.06 3.27 7.66
C ALA A 202 0.60 4.34 8.64
N ARG A 203 0.60 4.04 9.94
CA ARG A 203 1.16 4.93 10.98
C ARG A 203 2.68 5.08 10.89
N CYS A 204 3.38 4.13 10.29
CA CYS A 204 4.82 4.25 10.02
C CYS A 204 5.13 5.08 8.77
N ILE A 205 4.13 5.48 7.98
CA ILE A 205 4.33 6.20 6.71
C ILE A 205 3.98 7.68 6.86
N TYR A 206 2.95 8.00 7.64
CA TYR A 206 2.47 9.36 7.88
C TYR A 206 3.32 10.11 8.91
#